data_AF-U9TAF7-F1
#
_entry.id   AF-U9TAF7-F1
#
_cell.length_a   1.000
_cell.length_b   1.000
_cell.length_c   1.000
_cell.angle_alpha   90.00
_cell.angle_beta   90.00
_cell.angle_gamma   90.00
#
_symmetry.space_group_name_H-M   'P 1'
#
loop_
_entity.id
_entity.type
_entity.pdbx_description
1 polymer ?
#
loop_
_entity_poly.entity_id
_entity_poly.type
_entity_poly.pdbx_seq_one_letter_code
_entity_poly.pdbx_strand_id
1 'polypeptide(L)'
;MIKVNDGKFHSKHLKIPEYVAIDVRSCFMGIYSKAEKSSLAFYLNEYELKSKIDMPIYRMNKYYKRALKELDSMSAEQIREVAKYCIIDALSCQRLMVKHNAINEYREVASVDFLSLFDAHYFAGETGKYPGVYVFLPVKGLKNRRPHNNISEEKGLYTSVLEYLSGKRNEMKKRLAPLKEKKEDIDLVISSMGKSLSLSEAIKQILANAEVEKCNGLSKNLYHFIHKEKYEFIAEYDSICFDCSCLDKKQYAFKVYINAFYGTAGDSKSPFFLCELAGGVTSAGQRNIKLIADFVKRNRFGIKYGDTDFLNLVCPEERFQRCDEAYDSGNRISKEEYWSRMVEISMVEMEKLHDE
;
A
#
# COMPACT_ATOMS: atom_id res chain seq x y z
N MET A 1 16.73 -12.48 14.17
CA MET A 1 15.38 -12.76 14.69
C MET A 1 14.42 -12.05 13.75
N ILE A 2 13.58 -12.78 13.03
CA ILE A 2 12.64 -12.14 12.08
C ILE A 2 11.43 -11.71 12.90
N LYS A 3 11.12 -10.43 12.91
CA LYS A 3 9.96 -9.91 13.62
C LYS A 3 8.79 -9.89 12.65
N VAL A 4 8.00 -10.96 12.67
CA VAL A 4 6.73 -11.04 11.95
C VAL A 4 5.63 -10.82 12.99
N ASN A 5 4.97 -9.65 12.94
CA ASN A 5 4.01 -9.14 13.92
C ASN A 5 4.61 -8.71 15.27
N ASP A 6 3.75 -8.35 16.23
CA ASP A 6 4.11 -8.08 17.63
C ASP A 6 4.70 -9.32 18.35
N GLY A 7 4.69 -10.50 17.72
CA GLY A 7 5.30 -11.73 18.21
C GLY A 7 6.78 -11.89 17.81
N LYS A 8 7.59 -12.50 18.70
CA LYS A 8 8.94 -12.93 18.34
C LYS A 8 8.85 -14.24 17.54
N PHE A 9 9.01 -14.17 16.22
CA PHE A 9 9.06 -15.37 15.38
C PHE A 9 10.48 -15.92 15.31
N HIS A 10 10.65 -17.20 15.67
CA HIS A 10 11.91 -17.91 15.51
C HIS A 10 11.88 -18.68 14.18
N SER A 11 12.50 -18.12 13.15
CA SER A 11 12.71 -18.83 11.89
C SER A 11 14.08 -19.50 11.89
N LYS A 12 14.12 -20.79 11.51
CA LYS A 12 15.32 -21.51 11.12
C LYS A 12 15.28 -21.61 9.60
N HIS A 13 16.21 -20.96 8.92
CA HIS A 13 16.39 -21.12 7.48
C HIS A 13 17.69 -21.85 7.20
N LEU A 14 17.69 -22.64 6.13
CA LEU A 14 18.90 -23.28 5.63
C LEU A 14 19.75 -22.21 4.95
N LYS A 15 20.96 -21.99 5.48
CA LYS A 15 21.92 -21.07 4.86
C LYS A 15 22.68 -21.82 3.79
N ILE A 16 22.34 -21.56 2.53
CA ILE A 16 23.09 -22.04 1.38
C ILE A 16 23.72 -20.79 0.74
N PRO A 17 25.05 -20.75 0.56
CA PRO A 17 25.71 -19.67 -0.16
C PRO A 17 25.03 -19.43 -1.51
N GLU A 18 24.86 -18.16 -1.90
CA GLU A 18 24.26 -17.74 -3.19
C GLU A 18 22.75 -17.98 -3.35
N TYR A 19 22.08 -18.59 -2.37
CA TYR A 19 20.62 -18.75 -2.38
C TYR A 19 19.95 -17.89 -1.31
N VAL A 20 18.89 -17.19 -1.72
CA VAL A 20 18.00 -16.47 -0.80
C VAL A 20 16.74 -17.30 -0.61
N ALA A 21 16.57 -17.86 0.59
CA ALA A 21 15.34 -18.56 0.96
C ALA A 21 14.24 -17.52 1.21
N ILE A 22 13.12 -17.61 0.49
CA ILE A 22 11.95 -16.75 0.70
C ILE A 22 10.79 -17.64 1.11
N ASP A 23 10.37 -17.51 2.37
CA ASP A 23 9.24 -18.25 2.90
C ASP A 23 7.94 -17.49 2.60
N VAL A 24 7.08 -18.09 1.76
CA VAL A 24 5.83 -17.46 1.29
C VAL A 24 4.92 -17.12 2.46
N ARG A 25 4.82 -18.00 3.48
CA ARG A 25 3.98 -17.74 4.65
C ARG A 25 4.48 -16.52 5.43
N SER A 26 5.78 -16.42 5.65
CA SER A 26 6.41 -15.31 6.37
C SER A 26 6.22 -13.99 5.64
N CYS A 27 6.36 -13.99 4.31
CA CYS A 27 6.06 -12.85 3.44
C CYS A 27 4.61 -12.38 3.64
N PHE A 28 3.64 -13.29 3.51
CA PHE A 28 2.21 -12.95 3.61
C PHE A 28 1.73 -12.66 5.03
N MET A 29 2.40 -13.18 6.06
CA MET A 29 2.16 -12.74 7.44
C MET A 29 2.62 -11.30 7.66
N GLY A 30 3.69 -10.85 7.01
CA GLY A 30 4.09 -9.43 7.05
C GLY A 30 3.04 -8.53 6.40
N ILE A 31 2.53 -8.94 5.24
CA ILE A 31 1.47 -8.21 4.50
C ILE A 31 0.17 -8.18 5.31
N TYR A 32 -0.25 -9.34 5.83
CA TYR A 32 -1.48 -9.50 6.63
C TYR A 32 -1.16 -9.56 8.12
N SER A 33 -0.44 -8.57 8.64
CA SER A 33 0.08 -8.57 10.01
C SER A 33 -1.00 -8.65 11.10
N LYS A 34 -2.24 -8.27 10.78
CA LYS A 34 -3.40 -8.32 11.69
C LYS A 34 -4.32 -9.52 11.45
N ALA A 35 -4.05 -10.36 10.46
CA ALA A 35 -4.92 -11.50 10.17
C ALA A 35 -4.76 -12.60 11.22
N GLU A 36 -5.88 -13.17 11.66
CA GLU A 36 -5.90 -14.31 12.58
C GLU A 36 -5.44 -15.61 11.91
N LYS A 37 -5.61 -15.71 10.59
CA LYS A 37 -5.27 -16.88 9.78
C LYS A 37 -4.02 -16.62 8.94
N SER A 38 -3.21 -17.66 8.76
CA SER A 38 -1.97 -17.63 7.96
C SER A 38 -1.76 -18.90 7.13
N SER A 39 -2.86 -19.60 6.81
CA SER A 39 -2.80 -20.81 5.99
C SER A 39 -2.69 -20.47 4.50
N LEU A 40 -2.09 -21.36 3.72
CA LEU A 40 -2.02 -21.20 2.26
C LEU A 40 -3.41 -21.04 1.64
N ALA A 41 -4.39 -21.83 2.09
CA ALA A 41 -5.77 -21.75 1.61
C ALA A 41 -6.42 -20.38 1.91
N PHE A 42 -6.13 -19.80 3.08
CA PHE A 42 -6.59 -18.44 3.41
C PHE A 42 -6.02 -17.43 2.41
N TYR A 43 -4.70 -17.41 2.19
CA TYR A 43 -4.10 -16.47 1.25
C TYR A 43 -4.53 -16.71 -0.21
N LEU A 44 -4.73 -17.94 -0.65
CA LEU A 44 -5.25 -18.21 -2.00
C LEU A 44 -6.64 -17.62 -2.20
N ASN A 45 -7.51 -17.71 -1.20
CA ASN A 45 -8.85 -17.13 -1.26
C ASN A 45 -8.82 -15.60 -1.29
N GLU A 46 -7.95 -14.97 -0.48
CA GLU A 46 -7.77 -13.50 -0.47
C GLU A 46 -7.32 -12.95 -1.84
N TYR A 47 -6.62 -13.76 -2.64
CA TYR A 47 -6.16 -13.39 -3.98
C TYR A 47 -7.04 -13.95 -5.11
N GLU A 48 -8.21 -14.49 -4.78
CA GLU A 48 -9.15 -15.12 -5.72
C GLU A 48 -8.50 -16.19 -6.61
N LEU A 49 -7.45 -16.84 -6.09
CA LEU A 49 -6.75 -17.90 -6.79
C LEU A 49 -7.45 -19.24 -6.56
N LYS A 50 -7.31 -20.14 -7.55
CA LYS A 50 -7.86 -21.49 -7.46
C LYS A 50 -7.41 -22.15 -6.15
N SER A 51 -8.40 -22.64 -5.40
CA SER A 51 -8.17 -23.27 -4.11
C SER A 51 -7.28 -24.51 -4.23
N LYS A 52 -6.51 -24.73 -3.15
CA LYS A 52 -5.73 -25.93 -2.94
C LYS A 52 -6.65 -27.17 -2.91
N ILE A 53 -6.13 -28.31 -3.38
CA ILE A 53 -6.73 -29.62 -3.12
C ILE A 53 -6.35 -30.03 -1.69
N ASP A 54 -7.31 -30.32 -0.82
CA ASP A 54 -6.97 -30.82 0.51
C ASP A 54 -6.77 -32.35 0.49
N MET A 55 -5.66 -32.81 1.06
CA MET A 55 -5.34 -34.23 1.20
C MET A 55 -4.98 -34.53 2.65
N PRO A 56 -5.91 -35.08 3.44
CA PRO A 56 -5.64 -35.46 4.82
C PRO A 56 -4.46 -36.42 4.92
N ILE A 57 -3.58 -36.19 5.90
CA ILE A 57 -2.34 -36.97 6.10
C ILE A 57 -2.63 -38.47 6.21
N TYR A 58 -3.72 -38.87 6.88
CA TYR A 58 -4.08 -40.28 7.01
C TYR A 58 -4.37 -40.95 5.66
N ARG A 59 -4.97 -40.22 4.71
CA ARG A 59 -5.30 -40.70 3.37
C ARG A 59 -4.02 -40.86 2.54
N MET A 60 -3.14 -39.86 2.59
CA MET A 60 -1.83 -39.92 1.94
C MET A 60 -0.99 -41.11 2.46
N ASN A 61 -0.93 -41.29 3.78
CA ASN A 61 -0.22 -42.42 4.40
C ASN A 61 -0.82 -43.78 3.99
N LYS A 62 -2.14 -43.87 3.84
CA LYS A 62 -2.82 -45.09 3.35
C LYS A 62 -2.37 -45.42 1.93
N TYR A 63 -2.30 -44.43 1.04
CA TYR A 63 -1.86 -44.62 -0.34
C TYR A 63 -0.40 -45.08 -0.42
N TYR A 64 0.51 -44.44 0.31
CA TYR A 64 1.91 -44.88 0.37
C TYR A 64 2.06 -46.30 0.90
N LYS A 65 1.35 -46.66 1.98
CA LYS A 65 1.37 -48.02 2.52
C LYS A 65 0.87 -49.07 1.53
N ARG A 66 -0.11 -48.71 0.68
CA ARG A 66 -0.62 -49.62 -0.34
C ARG A 66 0.37 -49.78 -1.48
N ALA A 67 0.94 -48.69 -2.00
CA ALA A 67 1.92 -48.72 -3.08
C ALA A 67 3.20 -49.51 -2.73
N LEU A 68 3.53 -49.62 -1.45
CA LEU A 68 4.64 -50.47 -0.98
C LEU A 68 4.31 -51.97 -0.95
N LYS A 69 3.02 -52.34 -0.89
CA LYS A 69 2.55 -53.73 -0.78
C LYS A 69 2.08 -54.30 -2.11
N GLU A 70 1.38 -53.48 -2.89
CA GLU A 70 0.69 -53.86 -4.11
C GLU A 70 1.12 -52.91 -5.22
N LEU A 71 1.57 -53.46 -6.35
CA LEU A 71 1.96 -52.71 -7.53
C LEU A 71 0.89 -52.88 -8.63
N ASP A 72 -0.35 -52.50 -8.31
CA ASP A 72 -1.51 -52.58 -9.20
C ASP A 72 -1.87 -51.21 -9.82
N SER A 73 -2.74 -51.22 -10.84
CA SER A 73 -3.21 -49.99 -11.50
C SER A 73 -3.83 -48.99 -10.51
N MET A 74 -4.55 -49.49 -9.49
CA MET A 74 -5.18 -48.66 -8.47
C MET A 74 -4.17 -47.95 -7.57
N SER A 75 -3.09 -48.63 -7.16
CA SER A 75 -2.00 -48.02 -6.38
C SER A 75 -1.29 -46.93 -7.19
N ALA A 76 -1.07 -47.16 -8.49
CA ALA A 76 -0.47 -46.18 -9.38
C ALA A 76 -1.34 -44.92 -9.51
N GLU A 77 -2.66 -45.08 -9.63
CA GLU A 77 -3.61 -43.96 -9.66
C GLU A 77 -3.61 -43.16 -8.34
N GLN A 78 -3.60 -43.86 -7.20
CA GLN A 78 -3.53 -43.23 -5.88
C GLN A 78 -2.24 -42.42 -5.68
N ILE A 79 -1.09 -42.94 -6.10
CA ILE A 79 0.17 -42.20 -6.05
C ILE A 79 0.17 -41.01 -7.02
N ARG A 80 -0.47 -41.14 -8.20
CA ARG A 80 -0.69 -40.02 -9.11
C ARG A 80 -1.54 -38.92 -8.45
N GLU A 81 -2.56 -39.26 -7.65
CA GLU A 81 -3.32 -38.26 -6.86
C GLU A 81 -2.41 -37.51 -5.88
N VAL A 82 -1.54 -38.21 -5.14
CA VAL A 82 -0.58 -37.59 -4.21
C VAL A 82 0.37 -36.65 -4.97
N ALA A 83 0.92 -37.09 -6.10
CA ALA A 83 1.80 -36.27 -6.92
C ALA A 83 1.11 -34.99 -7.41
N LYS A 84 -0.14 -35.11 -7.88
CA LYS A 84 -0.95 -33.97 -8.32
C LYS A 84 -1.20 -32.98 -7.18
N TYR A 85 -1.51 -33.47 -5.98
CA TYR A 85 -1.64 -32.65 -4.78
C TYR A 85 -0.35 -31.86 -4.49
N CYS A 86 0.81 -32.54 -4.45
CA CYS A 86 2.10 -31.90 -4.19
C CYS A 86 2.45 -30.81 -5.23
N ILE A 87 2.19 -31.09 -6.52
CA ILE A 87 2.44 -30.14 -7.61
C ILE A 87 1.55 -28.89 -7.44
N ILE A 88 0.27 -29.06 -7.14
CA ILE A 88 -0.66 -27.94 -6.97
C ILE A 88 -0.29 -27.08 -5.76
N ASP A 89 0.14 -27.70 -4.65
CA ASP A 89 0.60 -26.97 -3.47
C ASP A 89 1.84 -26.13 -3.75
N ALA A 90 2.85 -26.72 -4.42
CA ALA A 90 4.06 -26.00 -4.80
C ALA A 90 3.77 -24.85 -5.77
N LEU A 91 2.93 -25.10 -6.78
CA LEU A 91 2.54 -24.09 -7.77
C LEU A 91 1.70 -22.96 -7.14
N SER A 92 0.85 -23.28 -6.17
CA SER A 92 0.05 -22.29 -5.44
C SER A 92 0.91 -21.26 -4.72
N CYS A 93 1.99 -21.69 -4.06
CA CYS A 93 2.96 -20.79 -3.45
C CYS A 93 3.60 -19.84 -4.47
N GLN A 94 4.01 -20.36 -5.63
CA GLN A 94 4.58 -19.54 -6.70
C GLN A 94 3.56 -18.54 -7.26
N ARG A 95 2.32 -18.98 -7.50
CA ARG A 95 1.23 -18.12 -7.99
C ARG A 95 0.95 -16.96 -7.05
N LEU A 96 0.94 -17.20 -5.74
CA LEU A 96 0.80 -16.14 -4.75
C LEU A 96 1.94 -15.12 -4.84
N MET A 97 3.19 -15.59 -4.89
CA MET A 97 4.36 -14.71 -4.97
C MET A 97 4.36 -13.86 -6.24
N VAL A 98 3.96 -14.44 -7.38
CA VAL A 98 3.84 -13.72 -8.67
C VAL A 98 2.67 -12.74 -8.63
N LYS A 99 1.49 -13.17 -8.15
CA LYS A 99 0.29 -12.32 -8.09
C LYS A 99 0.48 -11.12 -7.17
N HIS A 100 1.17 -11.29 -6.04
CA HIS A 100 1.52 -10.20 -5.14
C HIS A 100 2.73 -9.37 -5.62
N ASN A 101 3.50 -9.86 -6.59
CA ASN A 101 4.75 -9.23 -7.04
C ASN A 101 5.84 -9.13 -5.95
N ALA A 102 5.79 -9.98 -4.92
CA ALA A 102 6.57 -9.84 -3.69
C ALA A 102 8.09 -9.70 -3.90
N ILE A 103 8.67 -10.47 -4.83
CA ILE A 103 10.12 -10.43 -5.08
C ILE A 103 10.55 -9.08 -5.63
N ASN A 104 9.78 -8.50 -6.55
CA ASN A 104 10.13 -7.20 -7.11
C ASN A 104 9.96 -6.09 -6.08
N GLU A 105 8.99 -6.20 -5.16
CA GLU A 105 8.90 -5.27 -4.04
C GLU A 105 10.19 -5.25 -3.21
N TYR A 106 10.72 -6.43 -2.83
CA TYR A 106 11.98 -6.53 -2.11
C TYR A 106 13.18 -6.01 -2.91
N ARG A 107 13.17 -6.19 -4.24
CA ARG A 107 14.21 -5.64 -5.12
C ARG A 107 14.19 -4.12 -5.15
N GLU A 108 13.00 -3.50 -5.20
CA GLU A 108 12.88 -2.04 -5.17
C GLU A 108 13.39 -1.47 -3.85
N VAL A 109 13.02 -2.08 -2.71
CA VAL A 109 13.54 -1.70 -1.39
C VAL A 109 15.06 -1.85 -1.33
N ALA A 110 15.59 -3.01 -1.74
CA ALA A 110 17.03 -3.26 -1.80
C ALA A 110 17.77 -2.23 -2.66
N SER A 111 17.17 -1.81 -3.78
CA SER A 111 17.75 -0.82 -4.69
C SER A 111 17.83 0.60 -4.10
N VAL A 112 16.88 0.95 -3.22
CA VAL A 112 16.81 2.27 -2.58
C VAL A 112 17.74 2.34 -1.37
N ASP A 113 17.76 1.27 -0.57
CA ASP A 113 18.51 1.22 0.69
C ASP A 113 19.93 0.68 0.52
N PHE A 114 20.33 0.29 -0.70
CA PHE A 114 21.60 -0.36 -1.02
C PHE A 114 21.86 -1.62 -0.19
N LEU A 115 20.77 -2.36 0.10
CA LEU A 115 20.79 -3.60 0.86
C LEU A 115 20.85 -4.82 -0.05
N SER A 116 21.25 -5.97 0.49
CA SER A 116 21.06 -7.23 -0.21
C SER A 116 19.57 -7.59 -0.28
N LEU A 117 19.16 -8.38 -1.29
CA LEU A 117 17.79 -8.91 -1.37
C LEU A 117 17.42 -9.72 -0.11
N PHE A 118 18.40 -10.41 0.46
CA PHE A 118 18.26 -11.12 1.73
C PHE A 118 17.90 -10.16 2.86
N ASP A 119 18.63 -9.06 3.01
CA ASP A 119 18.35 -8.09 4.07
C ASP A 119 17.03 -7.36 3.86
N ALA A 120 16.68 -7.06 2.60
CA ALA A 120 15.39 -6.50 2.25
C ALA A 120 14.23 -7.44 2.63
N HIS A 121 14.38 -8.76 2.44
CA HIS A 121 13.36 -9.73 2.82
C HIS A 121 13.27 -9.93 4.34
N TYR A 122 14.42 -10.04 5.03
CA TYR A 122 14.48 -10.49 6.42
C TYR A 122 14.49 -9.36 7.46
N PHE A 123 14.96 -8.17 7.09
CA PHE A 123 15.19 -7.07 8.02
C PHE A 123 14.53 -5.76 7.60
N ALA A 124 14.27 -5.53 6.30
CA ALA A 124 13.55 -4.35 5.86
C ALA A 124 12.03 -4.56 6.02
N GLY A 125 11.48 -4.02 7.10
CA GLY A 125 10.04 -4.03 7.36
C GLY A 125 9.67 -3.29 8.64
N GLU A 126 8.61 -2.48 8.58
CA GLU A 126 8.04 -1.76 9.72
C GLU A 126 7.25 -2.67 10.69
N THR A 127 7.40 -4.00 10.62
CA THR A 127 6.81 -4.93 11.60
C THR A 127 7.60 -4.96 12.91
N GLY A 128 8.82 -4.43 12.90
CA GLY A 128 9.33 -3.79 14.09
C GLY A 128 8.59 -2.47 14.25
N LYS A 129 7.74 -2.37 15.28
CA LYS A 129 7.72 -1.16 16.10
C LYS A 129 9.19 -0.77 16.34
N TYR A 130 9.76 0.05 15.46
CA TYR A 130 10.63 1.11 15.93
C TYR A 130 9.78 1.75 17.02
N PRO A 131 10.23 1.76 18.28
CA PRO A 131 9.52 2.48 19.32
C PRO A 131 9.18 3.83 18.70
N GLY A 132 7.89 4.01 18.39
CA GLY A 132 7.42 5.09 17.55
C GLY A 132 8.05 6.33 18.11
N VAL A 133 8.67 7.14 17.23
CA VAL A 133 9.38 8.40 17.53
C VAL A 133 9.59 8.50 19.02
N TYR A 134 10.79 8.18 19.54
CA TYR A 134 11.14 8.67 20.87
C TYR A 134 10.86 10.17 20.81
N VAL A 135 9.68 10.56 21.29
CA VAL A 135 9.30 11.92 21.53
C VAL A 135 10.12 12.15 22.77
N PHE A 136 11.41 12.44 22.56
CA PHE A 136 12.11 13.27 23.50
C PHE A 136 11.14 14.42 23.71
N LEU A 137 10.60 14.50 24.93
CA LEU A 137 9.93 15.70 25.38
C LEU A 137 10.86 16.83 24.94
N PRO A 138 10.44 17.69 23.99
CA PRO A 138 11.34 18.67 23.42
C PRO A 138 11.97 19.37 24.59
N VAL A 139 13.31 19.35 24.68
CA VAL A 139 13.99 20.13 25.70
C VAL A 139 13.56 21.56 25.40
N LYS A 140 12.68 22.08 26.27
CA LYS A 140 12.04 23.38 26.13
C LYS A 140 13.14 24.42 26.30
N GLY A 141 13.89 24.69 25.23
CA GLY A 141 15.15 25.43 25.38
C GLY A 141 16.15 25.41 24.23
N LEU A 142 16.01 24.61 23.16
CA LEU A 142 16.91 24.72 22.00
C LEU A 142 16.57 25.96 21.15
N LYS A 143 16.95 27.13 21.66
CA LYS A 143 17.04 28.38 20.90
C LYS A 143 18.29 28.29 20.04
N ASN A 144 18.17 27.73 18.85
CA ASN A 144 19.21 27.88 17.84
C ASN A 144 19.19 29.35 17.37
N ARG A 145 19.98 30.21 18.03
CA ARG A 145 20.07 31.66 17.76
C ARG A 145 20.83 32.01 16.48
N ARG A 146 21.21 31.01 15.67
CA ARG A 146 21.89 31.25 14.40
C ARG A 146 20.85 31.23 13.28
N PRO A 147 20.55 32.36 12.63
CA PRO A 147 19.77 32.34 11.41
C PRO A 147 20.59 31.55 10.38
N HIS A 148 20.12 30.36 10.04
CA HIS A 148 20.55 29.70 8.83
C HIS A 148 19.83 30.45 7.72
N ASN A 149 20.54 31.25 6.92
CA ASN A 149 19.94 32.14 5.93
C ASN A 149 19.31 31.40 4.72
N ASN A 150 18.93 30.12 4.89
CA ASN A 150 18.49 29.19 3.84
C ASN A 150 19.42 29.16 2.61
N ILE A 151 20.71 29.43 2.80
CA ILE A 151 21.71 29.38 1.73
C ILE A 151 22.06 27.91 1.49
N SER A 152 21.94 27.45 0.24
CA SER A 152 22.15 26.05 -0.15
C SER A 152 23.56 25.53 0.19
N GLU A 153 24.55 26.42 0.20
CA GLU A 153 25.97 26.11 0.44
C GLU A 153 26.28 25.84 1.93
N GLU A 154 25.42 26.28 2.84
CA GLU A 154 25.59 26.06 4.28
C GLU A 154 24.85 24.80 4.77
N LYS A 155 24.07 24.13 3.91
CA LYS A 155 23.27 22.96 4.32
C LYS A 155 24.17 21.82 4.77
N GLY A 156 23.98 21.37 6.02
CA GLY A 156 24.68 20.20 6.56
C GLY A 156 24.35 18.92 5.79
N LEU A 157 25.28 17.96 5.79
CA LEU A 157 25.20 16.69 5.05
C LEU A 157 23.85 15.96 5.25
N TYR A 158 23.35 15.88 6.48
CA TYR A 158 22.12 15.16 6.81
C TYR A 158 20.88 15.81 6.18
N THR A 159 20.84 17.15 6.13
CA THR A 159 19.77 17.89 5.47
C THR A 159 19.80 17.64 3.96
N SER A 160 21.00 17.65 3.36
CA SER A 160 21.18 17.35 1.94
C SER A 160 20.75 15.92 1.58
N VAL A 161 21.02 14.94 2.45
CA VAL A 161 20.53 13.56 2.29
C VAL A 161 19.00 13.49 2.33
N LEU A 162 18.36 14.14 3.31
CA LEU A 162 16.89 14.18 3.41
C LEU A 162 16.24 14.86 2.20
N GLU A 163 16.83 15.96 1.71
CA GLU A 163 16.36 16.63 0.49
C GLU A 163 16.50 15.75 -0.75
N TYR A 164 17.63 15.06 -0.90
CA TYR A 164 17.84 14.11 -1.99
C TYR A 164 16.80 12.99 -1.97
N LEU A 165 16.59 12.34 -0.81
CA LEU A 165 15.63 11.25 -0.65
C LEU A 165 14.20 11.74 -0.91
N SER A 166 13.84 12.92 -0.41
CA SER A 166 12.55 13.56 -0.66
C SER A 166 12.34 13.84 -2.15
N GLY A 167 13.35 14.39 -2.82
CA GLY A 167 13.35 14.62 -4.26
C GLY A 167 13.14 13.33 -5.06
N LYS A 168 13.85 12.25 -4.71
CA LYS A 168 13.70 10.94 -5.35
C LYS A 168 12.32 10.32 -5.13
N ARG A 169 11.78 10.44 -3.91
CA ARG A 169 10.40 10.01 -3.63
C ARG A 169 9.38 10.77 -4.48
N ASN A 170 9.55 12.09 -4.60
CA ASN A 170 8.66 12.93 -5.40
C ASN A 170 8.76 12.61 -6.90
N GLU A 171 9.96 12.28 -7.39
CA GLU A 171 10.15 11.78 -8.76
C GLU A 171 9.35 10.49 -8.99
N MET A 172 9.39 9.54 -8.06
CA MET A 172 8.63 8.29 -8.18
C MET A 172 7.12 8.53 -8.11
N LYS A 173 6.65 9.41 -7.22
CA LYS A 173 5.24 9.80 -7.14
C LYS A 173 4.74 10.44 -8.44
N LYS A 174 5.54 11.30 -9.07
CA LYS A 174 5.22 11.91 -10.37
C LYS A 174 5.06 10.87 -11.48
N ARG A 175 5.90 9.83 -11.49
CA ARG A 175 5.79 8.71 -12.44
C ARG A 175 4.60 7.79 -12.14
N LEU A 176 4.30 7.59 -10.85
CA LEU A 176 3.21 6.72 -10.38
C LEU A 176 1.83 7.32 -10.68
N ALA A 177 1.65 8.64 -10.53
CA ALA A 177 0.37 9.31 -10.68
C ALA A 177 -0.39 8.96 -11.97
N PRO A 178 0.19 9.12 -13.20
CA PRO A 178 -0.53 8.81 -14.43
C PRO A 178 -0.84 7.31 -14.60
N LEU A 179 0.02 6.44 -14.05
CA LEU A 179 -0.22 5.00 -14.11
C LEU A 179 -1.35 4.58 -13.17
N LYS A 180 -1.43 5.22 -12.00
CA LYS A 180 -2.50 4.98 -11.02
C LYS A 180 -3.84 5.45 -11.59
N GLU A 181 -3.88 6.63 -12.20
CA GLU A 181 -5.07 7.14 -12.92
C GLU A 181 -5.49 6.18 -14.04
N LYS A 182 -4.56 5.78 -14.92
CA LYS A 182 -4.85 4.81 -15.99
C LYS A 182 -5.35 3.47 -15.44
N LYS A 183 -4.78 3.00 -14.31
CA LYS A 183 -5.22 1.77 -13.66
C LYS A 183 -6.65 1.91 -13.13
N GLU A 184 -6.98 3.00 -12.44
CA GLU A 184 -8.33 3.27 -11.90
C GLU A 184 -9.37 3.31 -13.03
N ASP A 185 -9.05 3.94 -14.17
CA ASP A 185 -9.92 3.93 -15.36
C ASP A 185 -10.17 2.52 -15.91
N ILE A 186 -9.13 1.69 -15.97
CA ILE A 186 -9.25 0.30 -16.44
C ILE A 186 -10.01 -0.57 -15.42
N ASP A 187 -9.84 -0.33 -14.11
CA ASP A 187 -10.57 -1.01 -13.04
C ASP A 187 -12.09 -0.76 -13.15
N LEU A 188 -12.51 0.43 -13.58
CA LEU A 188 -13.92 0.73 -13.89
C LEU A 188 -14.44 -0.12 -15.05
N VAL A 189 -13.64 -0.30 -16.11
CA VAL A 189 -13.99 -1.16 -17.25
C VAL A 189 -14.14 -2.61 -16.80
N ILE A 190 -13.19 -3.14 -16.03
CA ILE A 190 -13.23 -4.52 -15.50
C ILE A 190 -14.49 -4.72 -14.64
N SER A 191 -14.79 -3.78 -13.76
CA SER A 191 -15.99 -3.81 -12.91
C SER A 191 -17.28 -3.82 -13.73
N SER A 192 -17.30 -3.10 -14.86
CA SER A 192 -18.45 -3.06 -15.78
C SER A 192 -18.59 -4.33 -16.61
N MET A 193 -17.47 -4.92 -17.05
CA MET A 193 -17.46 -6.23 -17.72
C MET A 193 -17.98 -7.36 -16.81
N GLY A 194 -17.79 -7.23 -15.49
CA GLY A 194 -18.39 -8.13 -14.49
C GLY A 194 -19.92 -8.17 -14.51
N LYS A 195 -20.57 -7.17 -15.13
CA LYS A 195 -22.03 -7.08 -15.33
C LYS A 195 -22.49 -7.64 -16.69
N SER A 196 -21.71 -8.53 -17.30
CA SER A 196 -21.98 -9.20 -18.59
C SER A 196 -21.87 -8.32 -19.85
N LEU A 197 -21.20 -7.17 -19.77
CA LEU A 197 -20.91 -6.31 -20.93
C LEU A 197 -19.67 -6.80 -21.69
N SER A 198 -19.66 -6.66 -23.02
CA SER A 198 -18.43 -6.81 -23.80
C SER A 198 -17.45 -5.66 -23.51
N LEU A 199 -16.17 -5.85 -23.80
CA LEU A 199 -15.13 -4.82 -23.59
C LEU A 199 -15.49 -3.50 -24.29
N SER A 200 -15.95 -3.57 -25.55
CA SER A 200 -16.31 -2.39 -26.33
C SER A 200 -17.53 -1.67 -25.75
N GLU A 201 -18.54 -2.40 -25.30
CA GLU A 201 -19.75 -1.84 -24.69
C GLU A 201 -19.44 -1.18 -23.34
N ALA A 202 -18.63 -1.83 -22.50
CA ALA A 202 -18.21 -1.31 -21.21
C ALA A 202 -17.46 0.04 -21.36
N ILE A 203 -16.51 0.11 -22.29
CA ILE A 203 -15.77 1.35 -22.57
C ILE A 203 -16.72 2.46 -23.07
N LYS A 204 -17.61 2.16 -24.02
CA LYS A 204 -18.56 3.14 -24.55
C LYS A 204 -19.51 3.66 -23.48
N GLN A 205 -20.01 2.79 -22.60
CA GLN A 205 -20.91 3.19 -21.52
C GLN A 205 -20.22 4.09 -20.50
N ILE A 206 -18.97 3.77 -20.13
CA ILE A 206 -18.19 4.59 -19.20
C ILE A 206 -17.93 5.98 -19.80
N LEU A 207 -17.52 6.04 -21.07
CA LEU A 207 -17.29 7.32 -21.76
C LEU A 207 -18.56 8.16 -21.91
N ALA A 208 -19.72 7.53 -22.14
CA ALA A 208 -21.00 8.22 -22.25
C ALA A 208 -21.48 8.80 -20.90
N ASN A 209 -21.08 8.20 -19.79
CA ASN A 209 -21.49 8.62 -18.44
C ASN A 209 -20.50 9.61 -17.79
N ALA A 210 -19.36 9.88 -18.40
CA ALA A 210 -18.35 10.79 -17.85
C ALA A 210 -18.75 12.25 -18.00
N GLU A 211 -18.53 13.05 -16.95
CA GLU A 211 -18.62 14.51 -17.02
C GLU A 211 -17.66 15.06 -18.09
N VAL A 212 -18.06 16.13 -18.78
CA VAL A 212 -17.33 16.69 -19.95
C VAL A 212 -15.85 16.94 -19.64
N GLU A 213 -15.52 17.39 -18.42
CA GLU A 213 -14.15 17.69 -17.98
C GLU A 213 -13.30 16.44 -17.73
N LYS A 214 -13.87 15.36 -17.16
CA LYS A 214 -13.17 14.09 -16.92
C LYS A 214 -13.09 13.21 -18.17
N CYS A 215 -13.98 13.45 -19.14
CA CYS A 215 -14.10 12.65 -20.36
C CYS A 215 -12.81 12.67 -21.21
N ASN A 216 -12.06 13.78 -21.20
CA ASN A 216 -10.80 13.89 -21.96
C ASN A 216 -9.67 12.99 -21.44
N GLY A 217 -9.51 12.87 -20.11
CA GLY A 217 -8.50 11.99 -19.49
C GLY A 217 -8.85 10.52 -19.69
N LEU A 218 -10.10 10.16 -19.39
CA LEU A 218 -10.64 8.81 -19.58
C LEU A 218 -10.52 8.35 -21.04
N SER A 219 -10.86 9.25 -21.97
CA SER A 219 -10.78 9.01 -23.40
C SER A 219 -9.35 8.62 -23.81
N LYS A 220 -8.37 9.45 -23.43
CA LYS A 220 -6.96 9.18 -23.73
C LYS A 220 -6.49 7.82 -23.22
N ASN A 221 -6.97 7.41 -22.05
CA ASN A 221 -6.58 6.16 -21.41
C ASN A 221 -7.29 4.92 -21.97
N LEU A 222 -8.54 5.05 -22.45
CA LEU A 222 -9.40 3.91 -22.77
C LEU A 222 -9.67 3.68 -24.27
N TYR A 223 -9.63 4.71 -25.13
CA TYR A 223 -10.03 4.56 -26.54
C TYR A 223 -9.20 3.50 -27.28
N HIS A 224 -7.91 3.39 -26.95
CA HIS A 224 -7.02 2.44 -27.61
C HIS A 224 -7.37 0.97 -27.32
N PHE A 225 -8.22 0.69 -26.32
CA PHE A 225 -8.68 -0.65 -25.97
C PHE A 225 -9.95 -1.09 -26.71
N ILE A 226 -10.68 -0.17 -27.36
CA ILE A 226 -11.98 -0.46 -27.99
C ILE A 226 -11.89 -1.56 -29.05
N HIS A 227 -10.76 -1.61 -29.77
CA HIS A 227 -10.50 -2.56 -30.85
C HIS A 227 -9.57 -3.70 -30.46
N LYS A 228 -9.14 -3.76 -29.20
CA LYS A 228 -8.26 -4.84 -28.72
C LYS A 228 -9.06 -6.06 -28.32
N GLU A 229 -8.42 -7.21 -28.49
CA GLU A 229 -8.94 -8.46 -27.96
C GLU A 229 -8.87 -8.48 -26.43
N LYS A 230 -9.77 -9.23 -25.79
CA LYS A 230 -9.86 -9.29 -24.33
C LYS A 230 -8.54 -9.73 -23.69
N TYR A 231 -7.82 -10.68 -24.30
CA TYR A 231 -6.56 -11.17 -23.74
C TYR A 231 -5.44 -10.11 -23.79
N GLU A 232 -5.39 -9.28 -24.84
CA GLU A 232 -4.42 -8.17 -24.95
C GLU A 232 -4.72 -7.07 -23.94
N PHE A 233 -6.01 -6.75 -23.75
CA PHE A 233 -6.46 -5.83 -22.72
C PHE A 233 -6.03 -6.28 -21.31
N ILE A 234 -6.26 -7.55 -20.97
CA ILE A 234 -5.86 -8.11 -19.67
C ILE A 234 -4.33 -8.10 -19.51
N ALA A 235 -3.57 -8.44 -20.55
CA ALA A 235 -2.12 -8.42 -20.48
C ALA A 235 -1.55 -7.01 -20.24
N GLU A 236 -2.11 -5.99 -20.90
CA GLU A 236 -1.71 -4.59 -20.68
C GLU A 236 -2.12 -4.10 -19.28
N TYR A 237 -3.31 -4.46 -18.82
CA TYR A 237 -3.76 -4.18 -17.45
C TYR A 237 -2.83 -4.79 -16.40
N ASP A 238 -2.44 -6.07 -16.56
CA ASP A 238 -1.51 -6.75 -15.67
C ASP A 238 -0.14 -6.05 -15.66
N SER A 239 0.35 -5.59 -16.82
CA SER A 239 1.59 -4.80 -16.92
C SER A 239 1.50 -3.47 -16.19
N ILE A 240 0.39 -2.73 -16.34
CA ILE A 240 0.17 -1.46 -15.63
C ILE A 240 0.11 -1.70 -14.13
N CYS A 241 -0.60 -2.74 -13.69
CA CYS A 241 -0.67 -3.12 -12.29
C CYS A 241 0.71 -3.45 -11.71
N PHE A 242 1.53 -4.17 -12.47
CA PHE A 242 2.91 -4.48 -12.11
C PHE A 242 3.75 -3.21 -11.94
N ASP A 243 3.74 -2.30 -12.91
CA ASP A 243 4.51 -1.06 -12.87
C ASP A 243 4.05 -0.14 -11.73
N CYS A 244 2.73 -0.05 -11.50
CA CYS A 244 2.15 0.67 -10.36
C CYS A 244 2.66 0.10 -9.03
N SER A 245 2.62 -1.22 -8.86
CA SER A 245 3.11 -1.91 -7.65
C SER A 245 4.60 -1.62 -7.41
N CYS A 246 5.44 -1.75 -8.44
CA CYS A 246 6.87 -1.48 -8.34
C CYS A 246 7.15 -0.02 -7.94
N LEU A 247 6.53 0.95 -8.61
CA LEU A 247 6.73 2.38 -8.32
C LEU A 247 6.19 2.78 -6.94
N ASP A 248 5.05 2.23 -6.53
CA ASP A 248 4.49 2.49 -5.20
C ASP A 248 5.42 1.94 -4.11
N LYS A 249 5.95 0.72 -4.29
CA LYS A 249 6.90 0.15 -3.33
C LYS A 249 8.20 0.93 -3.29
N LYS A 250 8.67 1.42 -4.43
CA LYS A 250 9.87 2.27 -4.49
C LYS A 250 9.66 3.61 -3.78
N GLN A 251 8.54 4.31 -4.00
CA GLN A 251 8.26 5.56 -3.25
C GLN A 251 8.07 5.29 -1.76
N TYR A 252 7.49 4.13 -1.41
CA TYR A 252 7.33 3.71 -0.02
C TYR A 252 8.68 3.41 0.63
N ALA A 253 9.60 2.73 -0.07
CA ALA A 253 10.96 2.49 0.40
C ALA A 253 11.67 3.81 0.75
N PHE A 254 11.59 4.82 -0.13
CA PHE A 254 12.11 6.15 0.19
C PHE A 254 11.43 6.77 1.43
N LYS A 255 10.12 6.59 1.61
CA LYS A 255 9.42 7.05 2.82
C LYS A 255 9.98 6.40 4.08
N VAL A 256 10.10 5.07 4.06
CA VAL A 256 10.63 4.28 5.18
C VAL A 256 12.07 4.69 5.48
N TYR A 257 12.90 4.86 4.46
CA TYR A 257 14.28 5.27 4.63
C TYR A 257 14.37 6.68 5.24
N ILE A 258 13.60 7.66 4.75
CA ILE A 258 13.55 9.00 5.33
C ILE A 258 13.18 8.94 6.83
N ASN A 259 12.15 8.16 7.17
CA ASN A 259 11.71 7.99 8.55
C ASN A 259 12.78 7.32 9.43
N ALA A 260 13.42 6.27 8.90
CA ALA A 260 14.48 5.54 9.60
C ALA A 260 15.72 6.40 9.79
N PHE A 261 16.12 7.20 8.79
CA PHE A 261 17.29 8.08 8.85
C PHE A 261 17.12 9.14 9.93
N TYR A 262 15.99 9.86 9.90
CA TYR A 262 15.65 10.85 10.92
C TYR A 262 15.50 10.21 12.32
N GLY A 263 14.84 9.05 12.41
CA GLY A 263 14.66 8.33 13.67
C GLY A 263 16.00 7.86 14.27
N THR A 264 16.89 7.35 13.42
CA THR A 264 18.24 6.90 13.80
C THR A 264 19.12 8.07 14.23
N ALA A 265 18.96 9.25 13.63
CA ALA A 265 19.62 10.47 14.09
C ALA A 265 19.12 10.93 15.47
N GLY A 266 17.89 10.57 15.86
CA GLY A 266 17.36 10.83 17.20
C GLY A 266 17.80 9.80 18.27
N ASP A 267 18.36 8.65 17.89
CA ASP A 267 18.79 7.63 18.84
C ASP A 267 20.19 7.92 19.37
N SER A 268 20.30 8.24 20.66
CA SER A 268 21.57 8.47 21.36
C SER A 268 22.58 7.32 21.29
N LYS A 269 22.13 6.09 20.97
CA LYS A 269 23.00 4.92 20.79
C LYS A 269 23.50 4.75 19.36
N SER A 270 22.93 5.50 18.42
CA SER A 270 23.30 5.43 17.02
C SER A 270 24.65 6.11 16.78
N PRO A 271 25.52 5.55 15.92
CA PRO A 271 26.71 6.25 15.45
C PRO A 271 26.38 7.50 14.62
N PHE A 272 25.14 7.65 14.16
CA PHE A 272 24.65 8.80 13.40
C PHE A 272 23.84 9.80 14.26
N PHE A 273 23.93 9.72 15.59
CA PHE A 273 23.17 10.59 16.50
C PHE A 273 23.42 12.08 16.24
N LEU A 274 22.33 12.81 15.98
CA LEU A 274 22.29 14.25 15.78
C LEU A 274 20.96 14.80 16.31
N CYS A 275 20.93 15.10 17.61
CA CYS A 275 19.73 15.53 18.32
C CYS A 275 19.12 16.81 17.72
N GLU A 276 19.95 17.73 17.24
CA GLU A 276 19.51 19.01 16.66
C GLU A 276 18.70 18.80 15.38
N LEU A 277 19.09 17.81 14.55
CA LEU A 277 18.32 17.44 13.37
C LEU A 277 16.98 16.84 13.80
N ALA A 278 17.00 15.90 14.73
CA ALA A 278 15.79 15.23 15.19
C ALA A 278 14.79 16.22 15.85
N GLY A 279 15.30 17.07 16.74
CA GLY A 279 14.53 18.12 17.40
C GLY A 279 14.04 19.20 16.41
N GLY A 280 14.86 19.55 15.42
CA GLY A 280 14.52 20.51 14.38
C GLY A 280 13.34 20.05 13.51
N VAL A 281 13.40 18.82 12.99
CA VAL A 281 12.33 18.23 12.16
C VAL A 281 11.03 18.09 12.96
N THR A 282 11.08 17.59 14.21
CA THR A 282 9.89 17.49 15.07
C THR A 282 9.25 18.85 15.34
N SER A 283 10.07 19.83 15.72
CA SER A 283 9.58 21.18 16.06
C SER A 283 8.95 21.87 14.86
N ALA A 284 9.54 21.70 13.66
CA ALA A 284 8.98 22.23 12.42
C ALA A 284 7.65 21.55 12.07
N GLY A 285 7.55 20.23 12.18
CA GLY A 285 6.29 19.50 11.95
C GLY A 285 5.18 19.97 12.90
N GLN A 286 5.47 20.07 14.20
CA GLN A 286 4.53 20.59 15.20
C GLN A 286 4.12 22.04 14.94
N ARG A 287 5.04 22.89 14.47
CA ARG A 287 4.73 24.26 14.10
C ARG A 287 3.79 24.29 12.90
N ASN A 288 4.07 23.52 11.85
CA ASN A 288 3.28 23.49 10.63
C ASN A 288 1.85 23.00 10.90
N ILE A 289 1.67 21.90 11.63
CA ILE A 289 0.33 21.36 11.90
C ILE A 289 -0.52 22.33 12.75
N LYS A 290 0.11 23.08 13.66
CA LYS A 290 -0.56 24.13 14.43
C LYS A 290 -0.97 25.31 13.56
N LEU A 291 -0.10 25.75 12.64
CA LEU A 291 -0.42 26.82 11.69
C LEU A 291 -1.59 26.42 10.78
N ILE A 292 -1.61 25.17 10.31
CA ILE A 292 -2.73 24.62 9.52
C ILE A 292 -4.00 24.58 10.38
N ALA A 293 -3.93 24.11 11.62
CA ALA A 293 -5.08 24.09 12.52
C ALA A 293 -5.65 25.51 12.77
N ASP A 294 -4.80 26.51 12.92
CA ASP A 294 -5.22 27.90 13.08
C ASP A 294 -5.79 28.49 11.77
N PHE A 295 -5.29 28.09 10.60
CA PHE A 295 -5.84 28.44 9.31
C PHE A 295 -7.26 27.86 9.12
N VAL A 296 -7.41 26.55 9.32
CA VAL A 296 -8.69 25.83 9.26
C VAL A 296 -9.75 26.47 10.18
N LYS A 297 -9.39 26.77 11.43
CA LYS A 297 -10.30 27.42 12.39
C LYS A 297 -10.69 28.83 11.97
N ARG A 298 -9.78 29.61 11.38
CA ARG A 298 -10.08 30.96 10.86
C ARG A 298 -11.10 30.90 9.71
N ASN A 299 -11.04 29.85 8.91
CA ASN A 299 -12.03 29.55 7.87
C ASN A 299 -13.30 28.83 8.38
N ARG A 300 -13.51 28.84 9.70
CA ARG A 300 -14.70 28.29 10.41
C ARG A 300 -14.87 26.78 10.33
N PHE A 301 -13.91 26.04 9.80
CA PHE A 301 -13.93 24.58 9.85
C PHE A 301 -13.64 24.09 11.27
N GLY A 302 -14.37 23.05 11.68
CA GLY A 302 -14.08 22.29 12.89
C GLY A 302 -12.91 21.33 12.69
N ILE A 303 -12.25 20.95 13.78
CA ILE A 303 -11.23 19.89 13.79
C ILE A 303 -11.74 18.79 14.71
N LYS A 304 -12.09 17.64 14.13
CA LYS A 304 -12.57 16.47 14.88
C LYS A 304 -11.45 15.71 15.55
N TYR A 305 -10.33 15.60 14.85
CA TYR A 305 -9.15 14.86 15.29
C TYR A 305 -7.90 15.40 14.59
N GLY A 306 -6.74 15.23 15.19
CA GLY A 306 -5.46 15.52 14.57
C GLY A 306 -4.40 14.53 15.02
N ASP A 307 -3.56 14.10 14.10
CA ASP A 307 -2.34 13.34 14.36
C ASP A 307 -1.12 14.22 14.06
N THR A 308 0.07 13.63 14.03
CA THR A 308 1.34 14.31 13.79
C THR A 308 1.46 14.93 12.40
N ASP A 309 0.77 14.40 11.40
CA ASP A 309 0.89 14.81 10.00
C ASP A 309 -0.44 15.04 9.26
N PHE A 310 -1.59 14.94 9.94
CA PHE A 310 -2.90 15.24 9.35
C PHE A 310 -3.93 15.78 10.36
N LEU A 311 -4.96 16.45 9.84
CA LEU A 311 -6.15 16.88 10.60
C LEU A 311 -7.41 16.33 9.93
N ASN A 312 -8.31 15.77 10.74
CA ASN A 312 -9.66 15.41 10.30
C ASN A 312 -10.57 16.60 10.53
N LEU A 313 -11.04 17.18 9.44
CA LEU A 313 -11.81 18.42 9.42
C LEU A 313 -13.32 18.14 9.46
N VAL A 314 -14.08 19.13 9.93
CA VAL A 314 -15.54 19.16 9.89
C VAL A 314 -15.97 20.44 9.21
N CYS A 315 -16.79 20.32 8.17
CA CYS A 315 -17.33 21.46 7.45
C CYS A 315 -18.27 22.27 8.37
N PRO A 316 -18.35 23.60 8.23
CA PRO A 316 -19.26 24.42 9.04
C PRO A 316 -20.73 23.98 8.87
N GLU A 317 -21.48 23.91 9.97
CA GLU A 317 -22.86 23.42 9.98
C GLU A 317 -23.77 24.26 9.07
N GLU A 318 -23.48 25.56 8.91
CA GLU A 318 -24.27 26.46 8.07
C GLU A 318 -24.27 26.06 6.59
N ARG A 319 -23.28 25.27 6.15
CA ARG A 319 -23.23 24.74 4.77
C ARG A 319 -24.28 23.67 4.52
N PHE A 320 -24.73 22.99 5.56
CA PHE A 320 -25.68 21.89 5.47
C PHE A 320 -27.13 22.30 5.69
N GLN A 321 -27.39 23.53 6.12
CA GLN A 321 -28.73 24.02 6.47
C GLN A 321 -29.79 23.73 5.40
N ARG A 322 -29.51 23.96 4.11
CA ARG A 322 -30.46 23.65 3.03
C ARG A 322 -30.72 22.15 2.86
N CYS A 323 -29.71 21.34 3.12
CA CYS A 323 -29.80 19.87 3.07
C CYS A 323 -30.62 19.35 4.26
N ASP A 324 -30.37 19.89 5.46
CA ASP A 324 -31.10 19.59 6.68
C ASP A 324 -32.58 19.97 6.57
N GLU A 325 -32.88 21.19 6.11
CA GLU A 325 -34.24 21.66 5.86
C GLU A 325 -34.99 20.77 4.85
N ALA A 326 -34.31 20.30 3.79
CA ALA A 326 -34.91 19.41 2.80
C ALA A 326 -35.24 18.03 3.36
N TYR A 327 -34.44 17.53 4.30
CA TYR A 327 -34.68 16.24 4.97
C TYR A 327 -35.81 16.36 6.01
N ASP A 328 -35.74 17.38 6.88
CA ASP A 328 -36.64 17.57 8.02
C ASP A 328 -38.04 18.05 7.61
N SER A 329 -38.18 18.79 6.50
CA SER A 329 -39.48 19.33 6.03
C SER A 329 -40.43 18.32 5.36
N GLY A 330 -40.29 17.03 5.70
CA GLY A 330 -41.27 15.99 5.39
C GLY A 330 -40.85 14.99 4.30
N ASN A 331 -39.68 14.36 4.43
CA ASN A 331 -39.19 13.29 3.54
C ASN A 331 -39.03 13.69 2.06
N ARG A 332 -38.68 14.95 1.75
CA ARG A 332 -38.46 15.36 0.35
C ARG A 332 -37.29 14.64 -0.32
N ILE A 333 -36.33 14.19 0.49
CA ILE A 333 -35.18 13.41 0.06
C ILE A 333 -35.04 12.17 0.93
N SER A 334 -34.53 11.08 0.33
CA SER A 334 -34.25 9.87 1.08
C SER A 334 -33.07 10.05 2.03
N LYS A 335 -32.91 9.15 3.02
CA LYS A 335 -31.74 9.17 3.92
C LYS A 335 -30.43 8.99 3.13
N GLU A 336 -30.42 8.13 2.12
CA GLU A 336 -29.25 7.93 1.25
C GLU A 336 -28.90 9.21 0.50
N GLU A 337 -29.91 9.84 -0.11
CA GLU A 337 -29.73 11.10 -0.84
C GLU A 337 -29.26 12.25 0.07
N TYR A 338 -29.76 12.33 1.30
CA TYR A 338 -29.28 13.26 2.31
C TYR A 338 -27.77 13.07 2.59
N TRP A 339 -27.33 11.84 2.88
CA TRP A 339 -25.90 11.58 3.12
C TRP A 339 -25.04 11.85 1.89
N SER A 340 -25.50 11.48 0.69
CA SER A 340 -24.79 11.77 -0.55
C SER A 340 -24.58 13.27 -0.75
N ARG A 341 -25.62 14.08 -0.56
CA ARG A 341 -25.52 15.55 -0.65
C ARG A 341 -24.60 16.15 0.41
N MET A 342 -24.64 15.65 1.65
CA MET A 342 -23.73 16.08 2.71
C MET A 342 -22.26 15.83 2.33
N VAL A 343 -21.97 14.68 1.71
CA VAL A 343 -20.63 14.35 1.21
C VAL A 343 -20.24 15.28 0.06
N GLU A 344 -21.12 15.49 -0.92
CA GLU A 344 -20.86 16.39 -2.06
C GLU A 344 -20.56 17.82 -1.60
N ILE A 345 -21.38 18.39 -0.71
CA ILE A 345 -21.16 19.72 -0.12
C ILE A 345 -19.81 19.76 0.60
N SER A 346 -19.48 18.72 1.38
CA SER A 346 -18.21 18.64 2.09
C SER A 346 -17.03 18.62 1.11
N MET A 347 -17.10 17.85 0.03
CA MET A 347 -16.02 17.77 -0.96
C MET A 347 -15.77 19.14 -1.62
N VAL A 348 -16.84 19.83 -2.04
CA VAL A 348 -16.73 21.17 -2.65
C VAL A 348 -16.14 22.21 -1.69
N GLU A 349 -16.56 22.21 -0.42
CA GLU A 349 -16.04 23.16 0.56
C GLU A 349 -14.59 22.85 0.95
N MET A 350 -14.19 21.57 0.97
CA MET A 350 -12.79 21.18 1.19
C MET A 350 -11.89 21.57 0.02
N GLU A 351 -12.39 21.50 -1.21
CA GLU A 351 -11.65 21.94 -2.42
C GLU A 351 -11.41 23.45 -2.39
N LYS A 352 -12.42 24.25 -2.02
CA LYS A 352 -12.24 25.70 -1.82
C LYS A 352 -11.19 26.02 -0.76
N LEU A 353 -11.21 25.29 0.37
CA LEU A 353 -10.23 25.48 1.44
C LEU A 353 -8.80 25.11 1.01
N HIS A 354 -8.65 24.18 0.06
CA HIS A 354 -7.35 23.77 -0.47
C HIS A 354 -6.73 24.84 -1.38
N ASP A 355 -7.56 25.60 -2.11
CA ASP A 355 -7.11 26.58 -3.10
C ASP A 355 -6.87 28.00 -2.51
N GLU A 356 -7.22 28.21 -1.23
CA GLU A 356 -6.91 29.40 -0.43
C GLU A 356 -5.50 29.38 0.18
#